data_AF-A0A2V6U6K9-F1
#
_entry.id   AF-A0A2V6U6K9-F1
#
_cell.length_a   1.000
_cell.length_b   1.000
_cell.length_c   1.000
_cell.angle_alpha   90.00
_cell.angle_beta   90.00
_cell.angle_gamma   90.00
#
_symmetry.space_group_name_H-M   'P 1'
#
loop_
_entity.id
_entity.type
_entity.pdbx_description
1 polymer ?
#
loop_
_entity_poly.entity_id
_entity_poly.type
_entity_poly.pdbx_seq_one_letter_code
_entity_poly.pdbx_strand_id
1 'polypeptide(L)'
;MVFLVAFWGESLPASAETRGGSPTGDGNFIESHTGHQDRSRIVDKLRRELPGHDGPAGALFVDPRTVVGARLDFVANLRALGPKRALFERSIDVIGANGVLDGVEQLWPHCHEEAHDLGKVVYGRLRDLARSLQVCANRCNAGCMHGVLMEALRQDARGAIGPPRAGLPSSLKPRINDLCRHDPEMIARYSPGDCAHGVGHALMWLADYDVQPALDACKFFVEPPLAYYCATGAYMEYVTERDPEDAKSRSLLYPCDTFEYPTACARHKMGYVVQRHYRARGTTADLVHACERLGGSLRHGCFHGLGNAHMGLIAVGRTSLGAVCLHGTREDRVVCIEGAIERMARYHEDRALTVCAELADIDRQTCLAAAKNKMYSTTKDLSLYLRP
;
A
#
# COMPACT_ATOMS: atom_id res chain seq x y z
N MET A 1 -4.81 -23.69 10.89
CA MET A 1 -3.43 -23.15 10.97
C MET A 1 -3.31 -22.02 9.97
N VAL A 2 -3.45 -20.78 10.43
CA VAL A 2 -3.33 -19.56 9.60
C VAL A 2 -1.98 -18.94 9.96
N PHE A 3 -1.07 -18.84 9.00
CA PHE A 3 0.26 -18.28 9.20
C PHE A 3 0.20 -16.74 9.06
N LEU A 4 0.33 -16.05 10.20
CA LEU A 4 0.56 -14.62 10.28
C LEU A 4 1.96 -14.29 9.75
N VAL A 5 2.05 -13.45 8.71
CA VAL A 5 3.30 -12.81 8.31
C VAL A 5 3.44 -11.52 9.13
N ALA A 6 3.98 -11.66 10.35
CA ALA A 6 4.45 -10.51 11.11
C ALA A 6 5.85 -10.14 10.61
N PHE A 7 6.02 -8.90 10.14
CA PHE A 7 7.34 -8.28 10.08
C PHE A 7 7.85 -8.10 11.51
N TRP A 8 8.98 -8.75 11.82
CA TRP A 8 9.58 -8.77 13.14
C TRP A 8 10.11 -7.38 13.52
N GLY A 9 9.51 -6.79 14.55
CA GLY A 9 10.05 -5.66 15.30
C GLY A 9 10.02 -6.00 16.79
N GLU A 10 11.03 -6.73 17.25
CA GLU A 10 11.20 -7.03 18.67
C GLU A 10 11.52 -5.74 19.44
N SER A 11 10.73 -5.49 20.47
CA SER A 11 10.91 -4.41 21.43
C SER A 11 12.02 -4.80 22.42
N LEU A 12 13.00 -3.94 22.63
CA LEU A 12 13.93 -4.05 23.76
C LEU A 12 13.44 -3.20 24.95
N PRO A 13 13.66 -3.65 26.20
CA PRO A 13 13.07 -3.07 27.39
C PRO A 13 13.79 -1.80 27.85
N ALA A 14 13.02 -0.86 28.40
CA ALA A 14 13.55 0.32 29.07
C ALA A 14 14.29 -0.08 30.36
N SER A 15 15.54 0.36 30.48
CA SER A 15 16.28 0.35 31.75
C SER A 15 15.86 1.52 32.62
N ALA A 16 15.66 1.24 33.90
CA ALA A 16 15.33 2.19 34.95
C ALA A 16 16.58 2.61 35.76
N GLU A 17 16.44 3.77 36.43
CA GLU A 17 17.22 4.27 37.59
C GLU A 17 18.61 4.90 37.30
N THR A 18 19.06 6.02 37.89
CA THR A 18 18.61 6.83 39.04
C THR A 18 19.37 8.20 39.14
N ARG A 19 18.81 9.11 39.97
CA ARG A 19 19.41 10.29 40.67
C ARG A 19 19.71 11.53 39.79
N GLY A 20 19.43 12.77 40.19
CA GLY A 20 18.94 13.37 41.44
C GLY A 20 19.35 14.85 41.45
N GLY A 21 18.52 15.76 41.97
CA GLY A 21 18.92 17.16 42.21
C GLY A 21 17.82 18.19 41.98
N SER A 22 17.09 18.55 43.04
CA SER A 22 16.49 19.88 43.17
C SER A 22 17.56 20.89 43.59
N PRO A 23 17.38 22.17 43.24
CA PRO A 23 17.17 23.13 44.31
C PRO A 23 16.03 24.13 44.05
N THR A 24 15.48 24.54 45.18
CA THR A 24 14.50 25.58 45.48
C THR A 24 14.82 26.95 44.87
N GLY A 25 13.77 27.69 44.50
CA GLY A 25 13.83 29.13 44.23
C GLY A 25 12.43 29.72 44.07
N ASP A 26 11.95 30.37 45.13
CA ASP A 26 10.69 31.10 45.20
C ASP A 26 10.59 32.22 44.14
N GLY A 27 9.39 32.42 43.60
CA GLY A 27 9.12 33.50 42.65
C GLY A 27 7.65 33.65 42.29
N ASN A 28 6.91 34.34 43.18
CA ASN A 28 5.69 35.13 42.96
C ASN A 28 4.59 34.62 42.01
N PHE A 29 3.48 34.27 42.66
CA PHE A 29 2.13 34.15 42.14
C PHE A 29 1.63 35.52 41.63
N ILE A 30 1.37 35.65 40.33
CA ILE A 30 0.44 36.64 39.77
C ILE A 30 -0.68 35.84 39.10
N GLU A 31 -1.84 35.80 39.75
CA GLU A 31 -3.09 35.34 39.16
C GLU A 31 -3.48 36.24 38.00
N SER A 32 -3.37 35.72 36.77
CA SER A 32 -4.04 36.31 35.60
C SER A 32 -5.35 35.56 35.34
N HIS A 33 -6.46 36.19 35.72
CA HIS A 33 -7.84 35.75 35.47
C HIS A 33 -8.26 35.85 33.99
N THR A 34 -7.38 35.51 33.04
CA THR A 34 -7.67 35.55 31.60
C THR A 34 -7.60 34.19 30.91
N GLY A 35 -7.15 33.13 31.60
CA GLY A 35 -6.87 31.83 30.99
C GLY A 35 -8.07 30.93 30.67
N HIS A 36 -9.28 31.20 31.21
CA HIS A 36 -10.42 30.29 31.03
C HIS A 36 -11.31 30.63 29.82
N GLN A 37 -11.51 31.92 29.53
CA GLN A 37 -12.25 32.35 28.34
C GLN A 37 -11.45 32.15 27.04
N ASP A 38 -10.12 32.26 27.10
CA ASP A 38 -9.27 32.14 25.91
C ASP A 38 -9.05 30.68 25.48
N ARG A 39 -8.99 29.75 26.45
CA ARG A 39 -8.97 28.30 26.16
C ARG A 39 -10.26 27.82 25.50
N SER A 40 -11.43 28.32 25.92
CA SER A 40 -12.71 28.00 25.26
C SER A 40 -12.72 28.50 23.81
N ARG A 41 -12.21 29.70 23.55
CA ARG A 41 -12.13 30.28 22.21
C ARG A 41 -11.16 29.55 21.29
N ILE A 42 -10.01 29.11 21.81
CA ILE A 42 -9.02 28.34 21.05
C ILE A 42 -9.55 26.94 20.74
N VAL A 43 -10.22 26.29 21.69
CA VAL A 43 -10.88 24.99 21.47
C VAL A 43 -12.03 25.12 20.45
N ASP A 44 -12.84 26.17 20.52
CA ASP A 44 -13.89 26.43 19.52
C ASP A 44 -13.34 26.86 18.16
N LYS A 45 -12.15 27.45 18.10
CA LYS A 45 -11.45 27.78 16.86
C LYS A 45 -10.87 26.51 16.21
N LEU A 46 -10.23 25.64 16.99
CA LEU A 46 -9.77 24.32 16.54
C LEU A 46 -10.93 23.41 16.11
N ARG A 47 -12.10 23.51 16.75
CA ARG A 47 -13.33 22.79 16.36
C ARG A 47 -13.94 23.31 15.05
N ARG A 48 -13.66 24.56 14.68
CA ARG A 48 -14.07 25.19 13.40
C ARG A 48 -13.04 25.01 12.28
N GLU A 49 -11.77 24.75 12.63
CA GLU A 49 -10.67 24.51 11.68
C GLU A 49 -10.40 23.01 11.42
N LEU A 50 -10.90 22.12 12.27
CA LEU A 50 -11.11 20.71 11.92
C LEU A 50 -12.33 20.63 10.97
N PRO A 51 -12.27 19.85 9.88
CA PRO A 51 -13.43 19.64 9.02
C PRO A 51 -14.62 19.21 9.89
N GLY A 52 -15.67 20.02 9.87
CA GLY A 52 -16.79 19.89 10.80
C GLY A 52 -17.42 18.50 10.76
N HIS A 53 -17.91 18.06 11.93
CA HIS A 53 -18.76 16.88 12.09
C HIS A 53 -20.01 16.90 11.19
N ASP A 54 -20.36 18.06 10.62
CA ASP A 54 -21.51 18.28 9.76
C ASP A 54 -21.16 18.30 8.25
N GLY A 55 -19.93 17.95 7.89
CA GLY A 55 -19.51 17.75 6.49
C GLY A 55 -19.80 16.33 5.97
N PRO A 56 -19.90 16.12 4.65
CA PRO A 56 -20.24 14.82 4.02
C PRO A 56 -19.27 13.64 4.32
N ALA A 57 -18.09 13.91 4.90
CA ALA A 57 -17.17 12.90 5.46
C ALA A 57 -17.56 12.39 6.86
N GLY A 58 -18.53 13.03 7.53
CA GLY A 58 -18.98 12.71 8.88
C GLY A 58 -19.76 11.41 8.99
N ALA A 59 -20.29 10.87 7.89
CA ALA A 59 -21.22 9.73 7.91
C ALA A 59 -20.63 8.42 8.44
N LEU A 60 -19.31 8.24 8.34
CA LEU A 60 -18.59 7.08 8.90
C LEU A 60 -17.45 7.51 9.84
N PHE A 61 -17.50 8.75 10.35
CA PHE A 61 -16.53 9.22 11.33
C PHE A 61 -17.16 9.21 12.72
N VAL A 62 -16.49 8.58 13.68
CA VAL A 62 -16.91 8.57 15.09
C VAL A 62 -15.80 9.20 15.93
N ASP A 63 -16.16 10.12 16.83
CA ASP A 63 -15.21 10.74 17.76
C ASP A 63 -14.55 9.64 18.61
N PRO A 64 -13.22 9.43 18.51
CA PRO A 64 -12.53 8.35 19.24
C PRO A 64 -12.76 8.37 20.75
N ARG A 65 -13.04 9.55 21.32
CA ARG A 65 -13.24 9.73 22.77
C ARG A 65 -14.55 9.16 23.27
N THR A 66 -15.55 8.98 22.41
CA THR A 66 -16.86 8.47 22.79
C THR A 66 -16.95 6.94 22.72
N VAL A 67 -15.97 6.27 22.12
CA VAL A 67 -16.00 4.83 21.81
C VAL A 67 -14.71 4.10 22.18
N VAL A 68 -13.99 4.59 23.19
CA VAL A 68 -12.69 4.03 23.62
C VAL A 68 -12.76 2.51 23.89
N GLY A 69 -13.75 2.06 24.66
CA GLY A 69 -13.94 0.63 24.96
C GLY A 69 -14.16 -0.21 23.71
N ALA A 70 -15.09 0.20 22.85
CA ALA A 70 -15.37 -0.50 21.60
C ALA A 70 -14.16 -0.58 20.65
N ARG A 71 -13.30 0.45 20.65
CA ARG A 71 -12.05 0.44 19.87
C ARG A 71 -11.01 -0.53 20.43
N LEU A 72 -10.90 -0.64 21.76
CA LEU A 72 -10.05 -1.64 22.40
C LEU A 72 -10.56 -3.06 22.11
N ASP A 73 -11.87 -3.28 22.21
CA ASP A 73 -12.51 -4.55 21.88
C ASP A 73 -12.32 -4.92 20.40
N PHE A 74 -12.41 -3.93 19.51
CA PHE A 74 -12.13 -4.11 18.09
C PHE A 74 -10.70 -4.59 17.86
N VAL A 75 -9.69 -3.93 18.45
CA VAL A 75 -8.28 -4.32 18.30
C VAL A 75 -8.02 -5.72 18.87
N ALA A 76 -8.62 -6.05 20.02
CA ALA A 76 -8.53 -7.39 20.59
C ALA A 76 -9.12 -8.46 19.66
N ASN A 77 -10.31 -8.20 19.11
CA ASN A 77 -10.95 -9.07 18.13
C ASN A 77 -10.14 -9.19 16.83
N LEU A 78 -9.57 -8.08 16.36
CA LEU A 78 -8.75 -8.04 15.15
C LEU A 78 -7.49 -8.90 15.31
N ARG A 79 -6.84 -8.84 16.48
CA ARG A 79 -5.69 -9.71 16.80
C ARG A 79 -6.08 -11.18 16.85
N ALA A 80 -7.27 -11.51 17.37
CA ALA A 80 -7.72 -12.90 17.52
C ALA A 80 -8.24 -13.52 16.22
N LEU A 81 -8.96 -12.75 15.40
CA LEU A 81 -9.70 -13.25 14.24
C LEU A 81 -9.06 -12.90 12.89
N GLY A 82 -8.15 -11.91 12.86
CA GLY A 82 -7.62 -11.31 11.65
C GLY A 82 -8.57 -10.30 10.98
N PRO A 83 -8.12 -9.64 9.89
CA PRO A 83 -8.82 -8.57 9.19
C PRO A 83 -9.96 -9.10 8.31
N LYS A 84 -11.02 -9.64 8.94
CA LYS A 84 -12.17 -10.17 8.22
C LYS A 84 -13.16 -9.06 7.87
N ARG A 85 -13.66 -9.02 6.63
CA ARG A 85 -14.77 -8.13 6.23
C ARG A 85 -15.92 -8.08 7.25
N ALA A 86 -16.40 -9.23 7.74
CA ALA A 86 -17.48 -9.28 8.73
C ALA A 86 -17.16 -8.58 10.06
N LEU A 87 -15.88 -8.53 10.46
CA LEU A 87 -15.41 -7.75 11.60
C LEU A 87 -15.47 -6.25 11.32
N PHE A 88 -15.11 -5.82 10.12
CA PHE A 88 -15.23 -4.41 9.73
C PHE A 88 -16.69 -3.98 9.61
N GLU A 89 -17.54 -4.80 8.99
CA GLU A 89 -18.98 -4.52 8.82
C GLU A 89 -19.70 -4.29 10.15
N ARG A 90 -19.43 -5.10 11.17
CA ARG A 90 -20.06 -4.94 12.49
C ARG A 90 -19.47 -3.79 13.31
N SER A 91 -18.23 -3.39 13.02
CA SER A 91 -17.50 -2.40 13.83
C SER A 91 -17.64 -1.00 13.27
N ILE A 92 -17.78 -0.85 11.94
CA ILE A 92 -17.79 0.46 11.28
C ILE A 92 -18.95 1.34 11.76
N ASP A 93 -20.10 0.74 12.09
CA ASP A 93 -21.27 1.45 12.59
C ASP A 93 -21.12 1.89 14.07
N VAL A 94 -20.15 1.32 14.80
CA VAL A 94 -19.87 1.63 16.22
C VAL A 94 -18.67 2.58 16.35
N ILE A 95 -17.55 2.28 15.69
CA ILE A 95 -16.29 3.00 15.88
C ILE A 95 -15.89 3.86 14.67
N GLY A 96 -16.72 3.89 13.63
CA GLY A 96 -16.44 4.58 12.38
C GLY A 96 -15.36 3.90 11.55
N ALA A 97 -15.24 4.31 10.29
CA ALA A 97 -14.14 3.91 9.41
C ALA A 97 -12.78 4.36 9.96
N ASN A 98 -12.73 5.52 10.63
CA ASN A 98 -11.53 6.00 11.30
C ASN A 98 -11.10 5.05 12.44
N GLY A 99 -12.03 4.55 13.26
CA GLY A 99 -11.70 3.61 14.32
C GLY A 99 -11.22 2.25 13.78
N VAL A 100 -11.81 1.77 12.69
CA VAL A 100 -11.34 0.56 12.03
C VAL A 100 -9.93 0.75 11.47
N LEU A 101 -9.67 1.83 10.72
CA LEU A 101 -8.35 2.14 10.16
C LEU A 101 -7.28 2.26 11.25
N ASP A 102 -7.56 3.01 12.31
CA ASP A 102 -6.62 3.21 13.40
C ASP A 102 -6.28 1.88 14.09
N GLY A 103 -7.25 0.98 14.27
CA GLY A 103 -7.01 -0.35 14.84
C GLY A 103 -6.23 -1.28 13.91
N VAL A 104 -6.47 -1.20 12.59
CA VAL A 104 -5.71 -1.95 11.59
C VAL A 104 -4.25 -1.46 11.55
N GLU A 105 -4.03 -0.15 11.46
CA GLU A 105 -2.68 0.46 11.46
C GLU A 105 -1.92 0.20 12.76
N GLN A 106 -2.62 0.13 13.89
CA GLN A 106 -2.00 -0.22 15.17
C GLN A 106 -1.38 -1.62 15.17
N LEU A 107 -2.02 -2.59 14.53
CA LEU A 107 -1.50 -3.97 14.46
C LEU A 107 -0.54 -4.15 13.27
N TRP A 108 -0.80 -3.45 12.17
CA TRP A 108 -0.04 -3.53 10.92
C TRP A 108 0.22 -2.12 10.38
N PRO A 109 1.34 -1.47 10.77
CA PRO A 109 1.65 -0.10 10.34
C PRO A 109 1.80 0.08 8.83
N HIS A 110 2.10 -1.01 8.11
CA HIS A 110 2.19 -1.04 6.66
C HIS A 110 0.97 -1.70 6.00
N CYS A 111 -0.15 -1.78 6.73
CA CYS A 111 -1.39 -2.37 6.25
C CYS A 111 -1.66 -1.94 4.82
N HIS A 112 -2.08 -2.90 4.00
CA HIS A 112 -2.48 -2.62 2.63
C HIS A 112 -3.61 -3.57 2.27
N GLU A 113 -3.29 -4.86 2.24
CA GLU A 113 -4.23 -5.96 1.99
C GLU A 113 -5.35 -5.96 3.05
N GLU A 114 -4.99 -5.70 4.31
CA GLU A 114 -5.92 -5.65 5.44
C GLU A 114 -6.95 -4.54 5.31
N ALA A 115 -6.65 -3.49 4.54
CA ALA A 115 -7.54 -2.35 4.34
C ALA A 115 -8.46 -2.49 3.12
N HIS A 116 -8.22 -3.45 2.22
CA HIS A 116 -9.08 -3.68 1.06
C HIS A 116 -10.51 -3.97 1.49
N ASP A 117 -10.69 -4.88 2.46
CA ASP A 117 -12.03 -5.23 2.93
C ASP A 117 -12.73 -4.05 3.61
N LEU A 118 -12.00 -3.17 4.30
CA LEU A 118 -12.60 -1.95 4.84
C LEU A 118 -13.09 -1.03 3.71
N GLY A 119 -12.29 -0.84 2.66
CA GLY A 119 -12.71 -0.05 1.49
C GLY A 119 -14.01 -0.56 0.86
N LYS A 120 -14.14 -1.90 0.73
CA LYS A 120 -15.38 -2.53 0.24
C LYS A 120 -16.57 -2.23 1.16
N VAL A 121 -16.37 -2.25 2.48
CA VAL A 121 -17.41 -1.91 3.47
C VAL A 121 -17.79 -0.44 3.37
N VAL A 122 -16.81 0.47 3.32
CA VAL A 122 -17.03 1.92 3.18
C VAL A 122 -17.87 2.22 1.96
N TYR A 123 -17.49 1.72 0.78
CA TYR A 123 -18.28 1.92 -0.43
C TYR A 123 -19.65 1.24 -0.36
N GLY A 124 -19.72 0.04 0.24
CA GLY A 124 -20.98 -0.67 0.46
C GLY A 124 -21.99 0.14 1.30
N ARG A 125 -21.53 0.94 2.27
CA ARG A 125 -22.36 1.81 3.11
C ARG A 125 -22.70 3.13 2.43
N LEU A 126 -21.73 3.77 1.78
CA LEU A 126 -21.91 5.11 1.24
C LEU A 126 -22.53 5.12 -0.17
N ARG A 127 -22.20 4.12 -1.00
CA ARG A 127 -22.55 4.06 -2.43
C ARG A 127 -22.21 5.34 -3.20
N ASP A 128 -21.22 6.06 -2.70
CA ASP A 128 -20.73 7.34 -3.21
C ASP A 128 -19.20 7.24 -3.28
N LEU A 129 -18.68 7.31 -4.50
CA LEU A 129 -17.25 7.14 -4.76
C LEU A 129 -16.44 8.27 -4.09
N ALA A 130 -16.85 9.52 -4.30
CA ALA A 130 -16.18 10.70 -3.76
C ALA A 130 -16.03 10.62 -2.23
N ARG A 131 -17.14 10.34 -1.54
CA ARG A 131 -17.16 10.20 -0.08
C ARG A 131 -16.34 9.02 0.40
N SER A 132 -16.39 7.90 -0.31
CA SER A 132 -15.60 6.71 0.03
C SER A 132 -14.10 6.96 -0.09
N LEU A 133 -13.68 7.65 -1.16
CA LEU A 133 -12.28 8.05 -1.37
C LEU A 133 -11.82 9.07 -0.31
N GLN A 134 -12.71 9.96 0.13
CA GLN A 134 -12.41 10.89 1.21
C GLN A 134 -12.24 10.19 2.57
N VAL A 135 -13.09 9.22 2.90
CA VAL A 135 -12.99 8.42 4.12
C VAL A 135 -11.70 7.60 4.14
N CYS A 136 -11.36 6.97 3.02
CA CYS A 136 -10.15 6.16 2.91
C CYS A 136 -8.87 7.00 2.87
N ALA A 137 -8.84 8.07 2.06
CA ALA A 137 -7.63 8.81 1.73
C ALA A 137 -6.44 7.86 1.41
N ASN A 138 -5.20 8.28 1.68
CA ASN A 138 -4.02 7.45 1.45
C ASN A 138 -3.72 6.48 2.63
N ARG A 139 -4.68 6.23 3.53
CA ARG A 139 -4.49 5.37 4.72
C ARG A 139 -4.21 3.92 4.33
N CYS A 140 -3.45 3.21 5.16
CA CYS A 140 -2.97 1.86 4.83
C CYS A 140 -2.37 1.76 3.41
N ASN A 141 -1.45 2.67 3.07
CA ASN A 141 -0.76 2.64 1.78
C ASN A 141 -1.73 2.59 0.57
N ALA A 142 -2.83 3.36 0.62
CA ALA A 142 -3.95 3.37 -0.34
C ALA A 142 -4.78 2.07 -0.43
N GLY A 143 -4.55 1.07 0.43
CA GLY A 143 -5.31 -0.19 0.43
C GLY A 143 -6.81 0.01 0.62
N CYS A 144 -7.23 0.97 1.46
CA CYS A 144 -8.65 1.31 1.61
C CYS A 144 -9.25 1.82 0.28
N MET A 145 -8.52 2.65 -0.46
CA MET A 145 -8.96 3.12 -1.78
C MET A 145 -9.10 1.98 -2.78
N HIS A 146 -8.18 1.02 -2.80
CA HIS A 146 -8.28 -0.15 -3.69
C HIS A 146 -9.57 -0.95 -3.39
N GLY A 147 -9.86 -1.16 -2.11
CA GLY A 147 -11.11 -1.79 -1.67
C GLY A 147 -12.38 -1.06 -2.13
N VAL A 148 -12.37 0.27 -2.11
CA VAL A 148 -13.46 1.10 -2.66
C VAL A 148 -13.65 0.81 -4.15
N LEU A 149 -12.56 0.76 -4.91
CA LEU A 149 -12.61 0.46 -6.34
C LEU A 149 -13.10 -0.96 -6.63
N MET A 150 -12.64 -1.95 -5.85
CA MET A 150 -13.12 -3.34 -5.95
C MET A 150 -14.65 -3.40 -5.85
N GLU A 151 -15.25 -2.75 -4.85
CA GLU A 151 -16.70 -2.76 -4.67
C GLU A 151 -17.44 -1.86 -5.68
N ALA A 152 -16.88 -0.69 -6.03
CA ALA A 152 -17.49 0.26 -6.97
C ALA A 152 -17.57 -0.25 -8.42
N LEU A 153 -16.61 -1.07 -8.83
CA LEU A 153 -16.53 -1.62 -10.18
C LEU A 153 -17.33 -2.92 -10.34
N ARG A 154 -17.81 -3.53 -9.25
CA ARG A 154 -18.56 -4.81 -9.26
C ARG A 154 -19.88 -4.80 -10.03
N GLN A 155 -20.44 -3.63 -10.35
CA GLN A 155 -21.72 -3.48 -11.07
C GLN A 155 -22.80 -4.49 -10.63
N ASP A 156 -23.27 -4.34 -9.40
CA ASP A 156 -24.50 -5.00 -9.00
C ASP A 156 -25.65 -3.99 -9.00
N ALA A 157 -26.56 -4.11 -9.97
CA ALA A 157 -27.79 -3.31 -10.07
C ALA A 157 -28.71 -3.47 -8.84
N ARG A 158 -28.46 -4.45 -7.97
CA ARG A 158 -29.24 -4.69 -6.74
C ARG A 158 -28.49 -4.35 -5.46
N GLY A 159 -27.27 -3.80 -5.54
CA GLY A 159 -26.48 -3.45 -4.36
C GLY A 159 -26.21 -4.62 -3.40
N ALA A 160 -26.34 -5.87 -3.85
CA ALA A 160 -26.24 -7.03 -2.98
C ALA A 160 -24.77 -7.27 -2.65
N ILE A 161 -24.40 -7.15 -1.37
CA ILE A 161 -23.08 -7.53 -0.87
C ILE A 161 -22.98 -9.06 -0.96
N GLY A 162 -22.15 -9.57 -1.86
CA GLY A 162 -21.99 -11.01 -2.11
C GLY A 162 -20.70 -11.29 -2.88
N PRO A 163 -20.29 -12.57 -3.01
CA PRO A 163 -19.11 -12.93 -3.79
C PRO A 163 -19.24 -12.40 -5.23
N PRO A 164 -18.14 -12.01 -5.88
CA PRO A 164 -18.18 -11.53 -7.25
C PRO A 164 -18.93 -12.56 -8.12
N ARG A 165 -19.90 -12.09 -8.92
CA ARG A 165 -20.37 -12.92 -10.04
C ARG A 165 -19.26 -12.85 -11.07
N ALA A 166 -18.73 -14.01 -11.45
CA ALA A 166 -17.64 -14.10 -12.42
C ALA A 166 -17.96 -13.29 -13.68
N GLY A 167 -17.01 -12.45 -14.10
CA GLY A 167 -17.07 -11.74 -15.37
C GLY A 167 -16.81 -10.24 -15.24
N LEU A 168 -16.11 -9.71 -16.24
CA LEU A 168 -15.80 -8.30 -16.37
C LEU A 168 -16.99 -7.56 -17.01
N PRO A 169 -17.56 -6.53 -16.35
CA PRO A 169 -18.65 -5.77 -16.95
C PRO A 169 -18.24 -5.10 -18.27
N SER A 170 -19.08 -5.21 -19.30
CA SER A 170 -18.81 -4.64 -20.63
C SER A 170 -18.66 -3.11 -20.62
N SER A 171 -19.24 -2.43 -19.64
CA SER A 171 -19.14 -0.97 -19.47
C SER A 171 -17.89 -0.50 -18.71
N LEU A 172 -16.95 -1.41 -18.37
CA LEU A 172 -15.68 -1.03 -17.72
C LEU A 172 -14.80 -0.13 -18.61
N LYS A 173 -14.76 -0.39 -19.92
CA LYS A 173 -13.80 0.24 -20.85
C LYS A 173 -13.81 1.79 -20.84
N PRO A 174 -14.95 2.48 -21.04
CA PRO A 174 -14.98 3.95 -20.93
C PRO A 174 -14.77 4.41 -19.48
N ARG A 175 -15.30 3.66 -18.51
CA ARG A 175 -15.34 4.06 -17.10
C ARG A 175 -13.96 4.15 -16.44
N ILE A 176 -13.03 3.24 -16.74
CA ILE A 176 -11.73 3.21 -16.04
C ILE A 176 -10.77 4.32 -16.49
N ASN A 177 -10.79 4.71 -17.77
CA ASN A 177 -9.95 5.80 -18.27
C ASN A 177 -10.39 7.13 -17.69
N ASP A 178 -11.70 7.42 -17.76
CA ASP A 178 -12.26 8.65 -17.21
C ASP A 178 -12.07 8.74 -15.70
N LEU A 179 -12.21 7.61 -14.98
CA LEU A 179 -11.97 7.56 -13.54
C LEU A 179 -10.55 8.00 -13.17
N CYS A 180 -9.52 7.50 -13.85
CA CYS A 180 -8.14 7.79 -13.46
C CYS A 180 -7.59 9.11 -14.03
N ARG A 181 -8.26 9.73 -15.00
CA ARG A 181 -7.80 10.96 -15.67
C ARG A 181 -8.67 12.18 -15.41
N HIS A 182 -9.98 12.00 -15.32
CA HIS A 182 -10.95 13.08 -15.41
C HIS A 182 -11.85 13.18 -14.18
N ASP A 183 -11.98 12.12 -13.37
CA ASP A 183 -12.75 12.17 -12.13
C ASP A 183 -12.10 13.13 -11.12
N PRO A 184 -12.74 14.26 -10.77
CA PRO A 184 -12.14 15.30 -9.93
C PRO A 184 -11.74 14.79 -8.54
N GLU A 185 -12.47 13.83 -8.00
CA GLU A 185 -12.28 13.35 -6.63
C GLU A 185 -11.14 12.34 -6.54
N MET A 186 -10.97 11.52 -7.60
CA MET A 186 -9.82 10.65 -7.78
C MET A 186 -8.53 11.47 -7.97
N ILE A 187 -8.50 12.38 -8.95
CA ILE A 187 -7.28 13.13 -9.28
C ILE A 187 -6.86 14.13 -8.18
N ALA A 188 -7.79 14.56 -7.34
CA ALA A 188 -7.48 15.42 -6.19
C ALA A 188 -6.68 14.69 -5.09
N ARG A 189 -6.65 13.35 -5.08
CA ARG A 189 -6.08 12.55 -3.98
C ARG A 189 -5.05 11.53 -4.42
N TYR A 190 -5.15 11.04 -5.65
CA TYR A 190 -4.33 9.95 -6.16
C TYR A 190 -3.78 10.30 -7.53
N SER A 191 -2.56 9.87 -7.80
CA SER A 191 -2.02 9.99 -9.16
C SER A 191 -2.79 9.06 -10.12
N PRO A 192 -2.78 9.33 -11.44
CA PRO A 192 -3.39 8.41 -12.40
C PRO A 192 -2.82 6.99 -12.33
N GLY A 193 -1.53 6.83 -12.02
CA GLY A 193 -0.89 5.53 -11.83
C GLY A 193 -1.38 4.80 -10.57
N ASP A 194 -1.58 5.53 -9.46
CA ASP A 194 -2.22 4.98 -8.25
C ASP A 194 -3.61 4.44 -8.53
N CYS A 195 -4.42 5.24 -9.24
CA CYS A 195 -5.75 4.83 -9.64
C CYS A 195 -5.71 3.58 -10.52
N ALA A 196 -4.85 3.57 -11.55
CA ALA A 196 -4.72 2.42 -12.45
C ALA A 196 -4.30 1.15 -11.69
N HIS A 197 -3.35 1.26 -10.77
CA HIS A 197 -2.95 0.16 -9.89
C HIS A 197 -4.13 -0.34 -9.02
N GLY A 198 -4.89 0.57 -8.38
CA GLY A 198 -6.11 0.19 -7.65
C GLY A 198 -7.19 -0.46 -8.51
N VAL A 199 -7.36 -0.01 -9.77
CA VAL A 199 -8.22 -0.67 -10.76
C VAL A 199 -7.73 -2.09 -11.05
N GLY A 200 -6.42 -2.31 -11.13
CA GLY A 200 -5.82 -3.64 -11.28
C GLY A 200 -6.27 -4.64 -10.22
N HIS A 201 -6.26 -4.24 -8.95
CA HIS A 201 -6.80 -5.06 -7.85
C HIS A 201 -8.27 -5.44 -8.09
N ALA A 202 -9.10 -4.46 -8.47
CA ALA A 202 -10.51 -4.68 -8.76
C ALA A 202 -10.70 -5.65 -9.93
N LEU A 203 -9.94 -5.53 -11.02
CA LEU A 203 -10.07 -6.39 -12.18
C LEU A 203 -9.67 -7.84 -11.89
N MET A 204 -8.58 -8.07 -11.15
CA MET A 204 -8.18 -9.42 -10.75
C MET A 204 -9.24 -10.07 -9.85
N TRP A 205 -9.78 -9.31 -8.90
CA TRP A 205 -10.85 -9.79 -8.02
C TRP A 205 -12.15 -10.10 -8.76
N LEU A 206 -12.56 -9.25 -9.71
CA LEU A 206 -13.76 -9.46 -10.54
C LEU A 206 -13.60 -10.60 -11.56
N ALA A 207 -12.37 -10.88 -11.97
CA ALA A 207 -12.02 -12.03 -12.80
C ALA A 207 -11.90 -13.35 -12.01
N ASP A 208 -12.26 -13.37 -10.72
CA ASP A 208 -12.13 -14.53 -9.83
C ASP A 208 -10.69 -15.10 -9.81
N TYR A 209 -9.71 -14.20 -9.83
CA TYR A 209 -8.29 -14.52 -9.90
C TYR A 209 -7.87 -15.28 -11.17
N ASP A 210 -8.63 -15.18 -12.26
CA ASP A 210 -8.13 -15.56 -13.59
C ASP A 210 -7.22 -14.46 -14.14
N VAL A 211 -5.94 -14.80 -14.34
CA VAL A 211 -4.90 -13.85 -14.71
C VAL A 211 -5.14 -13.27 -16.10
N GLN A 212 -5.50 -14.10 -17.08
CA GLN A 212 -5.56 -13.65 -18.48
C GLN A 212 -6.69 -12.63 -18.69
N PRO A 213 -7.95 -12.88 -18.26
CA PRO A 213 -9.01 -11.88 -18.38
C PRO A 213 -8.70 -10.58 -17.64
N ALA A 214 -8.08 -10.64 -16.46
CA ALA A 214 -7.72 -9.45 -15.70
C ALA A 214 -6.71 -8.56 -16.46
N LEU A 215 -5.68 -9.17 -17.06
CA LEU A 215 -4.69 -8.45 -17.86
C LEU A 215 -5.28 -7.91 -19.16
N ASP A 216 -6.17 -8.66 -19.81
CA ASP A 216 -6.86 -8.18 -21.00
C ASP A 216 -7.74 -6.95 -20.70
N ALA A 217 -8.35 -6.89 -19.51
CA ALA A 217 -9.07 -5.70 -19.07
C ALA A 217 -8.16 -4.51 -18.75
N CYS A 218 -6.92 -4.75 -18.27
CA CYS A 218 -5.95 -3.66 -18.09
C CYS A 218 -5.58 -2.96 -19.42
N LYS A 219 -5.68 -3.67 -20.55
CA LYS A 219 -5.46 -3.08 -21.90
C LYS A 219 -6.58 -2.13 -22.33
N PHE A 220 -7.64 -1.97 -21.53
CA PHE A 220 -8.63 -0.93 -21.76
C PHE A 220 -8.09 0.46 -21.49
N PHE A 221 -7.02 0.60 -20.68
CA PHE A 221 -6.30 1.87 -20.57
C PHE A 221 -5.63 2.21 -21.90
N VAL A 222 -5.91 3.41 -22.42
CA VAL A 222 -5.36 3.87 -23.71
C VAL A 222 -3.85 4.10 -23.61
N GLU A 223 -3.39 4.55 -22.45
CA GLU A 223 -2.00 4.92 -22.23
C GLU A 223 -1.18 3.74 -21.68
N PRO A 224 -0.07 3.36 -22.32
CA PRO A 224 0.75 2.22 -21.89
C PRO A 224 1.20 2.27 -20.41
N PRO A 225 1.57 3.43 -19.83
CA PRO A 225 1.89 3.49 -18.41
C PRO A 225 0.73 3.10 -17.49
N LEU A 226 -0.50 3.48 -17.82
CA LEU A 226 -1.66 3.13 -17.01
C LEU A 226 -2.01 1.64 -17.15
N ALA A 227 -1.92 1.09 -18.37
CA ALA A 227 -2.08 -0.35 -18.58
C ALA A 227 -1.03 -1.16 -17.79
N TYR A 228 0.23 -0.71 -17.79
CA TYR A 228 1.30 -1.31 -17.00
C TYR A 228 1.01 -1.26 -15.49
N TYR A 229 0.64 -0.10 -14.95
CA TYR A 229 0.35 0.02 -13.52
C TYR A 229 -0.92 -0.73 -13.11
N CYS A 230 -1.92 -0.82 -13.99
CA CYS A 230 -3.04 -1.74 -13.81
C CYS A 230 -2.56 -3.19 -13.68
N ALA A 231 -1.69 -3.66 -14.56
CA ALA A 231 -1.12 -5.00 -14.46
C ALA A 231 -0.37 -5.20 -13.12
N THR A 232 0.35 -4.18 -12.61
CA THR A 232 1.01 -4.30 -11.29
C THR A 232 0.02 -4.56 -10.15
N GLY A 233 -1.14 -3.89 -10.16
CA GLY A 233 -2.16 -4.10 -9.13
C GLY A 233 -2.87 -5.44 -9.26
N ALA A 234 -3.15 -5.85 -10.50
CA ALA A 234 -3.74 -7.15 -10.79
C ALA A 234 -2.82 -8.29 -10.32
N TYR A 235 -1.52 -8.20 -10.62
CA TYR A 235 -0.56 -9.20 -10.14
C TYR A 235 -0.31 -9.14 -8.64
N MET A 236 -0.31 -7.96 -8.02
CA MET A 236 -0.19 -7.87 -6.57
C MET A 236 -1.34 -8.62 -5.89
N GLU A 237 -2.58 -8.35 -6.32
CA GLU A 237 -3.77 -9.05 -5.84
C GLU A 237 -3.65 -10.57 -6.03
N TYR A 238 -3.25 -11.01 -7.23
CA TYR A 238 -3.12 -12.43 -7.52
C TYR A 238 -2.07 -13.12 -6.67
N VAL A 239 -0.86 -12.58 -6.64
CA VAL A 239 0.28 -13.19 -5.94
C VAL A 239 -0.02 -13.24 -4.44
N THR A 240 -0.62 -12.21 -3.87
CA THR A 240 -1.02 -12.21 -2.47
C THR A 240 -1.97 -13.35 -2.13
N GLU A 241 -2.99 -13.58 -2.97
CA GLU A 241 -4.01 -14.61 -2.70
C GLU A 241 -3.54 -16.03 -3.06
N ARG A 242 -2.83 -16.20 -4.18
CA ARG A 242 -2.61 -17.51 -4.82
C ARG A 242 -1.20 -18.09 -4.65
N ASP A 243 -0.19 -17.27 -4.35
CA ASP A 243 1.20 -17.72 -4.23
C ASP A 243 1.43 -18.87 -3.20
N PRO A 244 0.74 -18.93 -2.04
CA PRO A 244 0.86 -20.06 -1.12
C PRO A 244 0.47 -21.42 -1.74
N GLU A 245 -0.49 -21.43 -2.65
CA GLU A 245 -0.93 -22.65 -3.35
C GLU A 245 -0.08 -22.91 -4.59
N ASP A 246 0.16 -21.88 -5.41
CA ASP A 246 0.95 -22.01 -6.63
C ASP A 246 2.37 -22.50 -6.34
N ALA A 247 3.00 -22.05 -5.25
CA ALA A 247 4.35 -22.47 -4.90
C ALA A 247 4.48 -23.96 -4.58
N LYS A 248 3.37 -24.71 -4.45
CA LYS A 248 3.38 -26.17 -4.27
C LYS A 248 3.49 -26.94 -5.58
N SER A 249 3.03 -26.36 -6.70
CA SER A 249 2.82 -27.10 -7.95
C SER A 249 3.22 -26.37 -9.22
N ARG A 250 3.49 -25.06 -9.15
CA ARG A 250 3.89 -24.19 -10.26
C ARG A 250 5.37 -23.83 -10.16
N SER A 251 5.88 -23.15 -11.19
CA SER A 251 7.24 -22.64 -11.18
C SER A 251 7.44 -21.59 -10.07
N LEU A 252 8.69 -21.37 -9.68
CA LEU A 252 9.05 -20.38 -8.67
C LEU A 252 8.62 -18.95 -9.05
N LEU A 253 8.54 -18.65 -10.36
CA LEU A 253 8.19 -17.32 -10.87
C LEU A 253 6.76 -17.23 -11.39
N TYR A 254 5.96 -18.31 -11.36
CA TYR A 254 4.55 -18.25 -11.75
C TYR A 254 3.79 -17.19 -10.93
N PRO A 255 2.93 -16.35 -11.54
CA PRO A 255 2.51 -16.35 -12.95
C PRO A 255 3.42 -15.54 -13.91
N CYS A 256 4.51 -14.96 -13.40
CA CYS A 256 5.33 -13.97 -14.11
C CYS A 256 6.11 -14.53 -15.31
N ASP A 257 6.34 -15.84 -15.36
CA ASP A 257 6.99 -16.52 -16.48
C ASP A 257 6.01 -17.04 -17.53
N THR A 258 4.71 -16.82 -17.31
CA THR A 258 3.63 -17.40 -18.12
C THR A 258 2.82 -16.32 -18.85
N PHE A 259 2.56 -15.19 -18.20
CA PHE A 259 1.64 -14.16 -18.70
C PHE A 259 2.35 -12.83 -18.99
N GLU A 260 1.65 -11.94 -19.71
CA GLU A 260 2.18 -10.64 -20.12
C GLU A 260 2.52 -9.71 -18.94
N TYR A 261 3.32 -8.67 -19.19
CA TYR A 261 3.84 -7.77 -18.16
C TYR A 261 4.65 -8.48 -17.05
N PRO A 262 5.66 -9.30 -17.40
CA PRO A 262 6.42 -10.06 -16.41
C PRO A 262 7.15 -9.15 -15.40
N THR A 263 7.56 -7.94 -15.81
CA THR A 263 8.13 -6.93 -14.90
C THR A 263 7.14 -6.47 -13.83
N ALA A 264 5.87 -6.28 -14.22
CA ALA A 264 4.81 -5.90 -13.29
C ALA A 264 4.53 -7.02 -12.29
N CYS A 265 4.54 -8.28 -12.74
CA CYS A 265 4.34 -9.44 -11.88
C CYS A 265 5.52 -9.64 -10.90
N ALA A 266 6.74 -9.69 -11.44
CA ALA A 266 7.93 -10.03 -10.67
C ALA A 266 8.22 -9.00 -9.56
N ARG A 267 7.81 -7.74 -9.75
CA ARG A 267 7.81 -6.70 -8.70
C ARG A 267 7.22 -7.19 -7.38
N HIS A 268 6.12 -7.96 -7.43
CA HIS A 268 5.40 -8.45 -6.26
C HIS A 268 5.78 -9.89 -5.90
N LYS A 269 5.97 -10.77 -6.90
CA LYS A 269 6.37 -12.16 -6.70
C LYS A 269 7.69 -12.32 -5.95
N MET A 270 8.66 -11.44 -6.21
CA MET A 270 9.99 -11.56 -5.62
C MET A 270 10.01 -11.43 -4.10
N GLY A 271 9.04 -10.76 -3.46
CA GLY A 271 8.92 -10.74 -1.99
C GLY A 271 8.77 -12.15 -1.41
N TYR A 272 7.94 -12.98 -2.04
CA TYR A 272 7.73 -14.37 -1.65
C TYR A 272 8.91 -15.27 -2.01
N VAL A 273 9.53 -15.05 -3.18
CA VAL A 273 10.73 -15.77 -3.59
C VAL A 273 11.87 -15.53 -2.61
N VAL A 274 12.18 -14.27 -2.31
CA VAL A 274 13.23 -13.87 -1.35
C VAL A 274 12.95 -14.45 0.03
N GLN A 275 11.71 -14.35 0.53
CA GLN A 275 11.35 -14.88 1.83
C GLN A 275 11.58 -16.40 1.93
N ARG A 276 11.12 -17.18 0.95
CA ARG A 276 11.34 -18.64 0.93
C ARG A 276 12.82 -18.98 0.80
N HIS A 277 13.52 -18.24 -0.05
CA HIS A 277 14.94 -18.46 -0.30
C HIS A 277 15.78 -18.27 0.97
N TYR A 278 15.53 -17.20 1.74
CA TYR A 278 16.20 -16.98 3.02
C TYR A 278 15.80 -17.97 4.11
N ARG A 279 14.54 -18.42 4.15
CA ARG A 279 14.12 -19.52 5.04
C ARG A 279 14.87 -20.82 4.72
N ALA A 280 15.21 -21.04 3.45
CA ALA A 280 16.04 -22.15 2.99
C ALA A 280 17.56 -21.88 3.13
N ARG A 281 17.96 -20.82 3.85
CA ARG A 281 19.36 -20.40 4.08
C ARG A 281 20.13 -20.00 2.81
N GLY A 282 19.43 -19.63 1.75
CA GLY A 282 20.04 -19.04 0.56
C GLY A 282 20.50 -17.60 0.76
N THR A 283 21.26 -17.07 -0.18
CA THR A 283 21.90 -15.74 -0.11
C THR A 283 21.38 -14.78 -1.18
N THR A 284 21.66 -13.48 -1.02
CA THR A 284 21.36 -12.50 -2.08
C THR A 284 22.10 -12.79 -3.37
N ALA A 285 23.33 -13.32 -3.30
CA ALA A 285 24.12 -13.68 -4.48
C ALA A 285 23.45 -14.79 -5.29
N ASP A 286 22.86 -15.79 -4.62
CA ASP A 286 22.12 -16.86 -5.30
C ASP A 286 20.90 -16.31 -6.06
N LEU A 287 20.19 -15.33 -5.47
CA LEU A 287 19.06 -14.66 -6.11
C LEU A 287 19.50 -13.80 -7.30
N VAL A 288 20.61 -13.07 -7.17
CA VAL A 288 21.21 -12.29 -8.27
C VAL A 288 21.55 -13.23 -9.42
N HIS A 289 22.26 -14.33 -9.16
CA HIS A 289 22.59 -15.31 -10.19
C HIS A 289 21.36 -15.96 -10.80
N ALA A 290 20.27 -16.12 -10.04
CA ALA A 290 18.99 -16.59 -10.59
C ALA A 290 18.38 -15.56 -11.55
N CYS A 291 18.36 -14.28 -11.20
CA CYS A 291 17.91 -13.22 -12.09
C CYS A 291 18.79 -13.12 -13.35
N GLU A 292 20.10 -13.29 -13.23
CA GLU A 292 21.05 -13.21 -14.35
C GLU A 292 20.85 -14.30 -15.42
N ARG A 293 20.17 -15.41 -15.09
CA ARG A 293 19.84 -16.47 -16.06
C ARG A 293 18.55 -16.20 -16.85
N LEU A 294 17.80 -15.18 -16.47
CA LEU A 294 16.57 -14.77 -17.15
C LEU A 294 16.92 -13.83 -18.32
N GLY A 295 16.03 -13.78 -19.31
CA GLY A 295 16.10 -12.87 -20.45
C GLY A 295 14.93 -11.89 -20.47
N GLY A 296 15.04 -10.87 -21.33
CA GLY A 296 13.96 -9.91 -21.63
C GLY A 296 13.41 -9.18 -20.40
N SER A 297 12.15 -8.80 -20.48
CA SER A 297 11.44 -8.12 -19.38
C SER A 297 11.39 -8.91 -18.07
N LEU A 298 11.37 -10.25 -18.12
CA LEU A 298 11.35 -11.06 -16.90
C LEU A 298 12.64 -10.91 -16.07
N ARG A 299 13.79 -10.74 -16.73
CA ARG A 299 15.06 -10.41 -16.05
C ARG A 299 14.94 -9.09 -15.30
N HIS A 300 14.49 -8.03 -15.99
CA HIS A 300 14.31 -6.72 -15.38
C HIS A 300 13.29 -6.77 -14.24
N GLY A 301 12.22 -7.54 -14.39
CA GLY A 301 11.25 -7.83 -13.34
C GLY A 301 11.86 -8.47 -12.11
N CYS A 302 12.75 -9.44 -12.30
CA CYS A 302 13.45 -10.11 -11.21
C CYS A 302 14.32 -9.13 -10.41
N PHE A 303 15.13 -8.30 -11.10
CA PHE A 303 15.96 -7.27 -10.44
C PHE A 303 15.13 -6.18 -9.78
N HIS A 304 14.09 -5.68 -10.44
CA HIS A 304 13.16 -4.72 -9.83
C HIS A 304 12.49 -5.29 -8.58
N GLY A 305 11.99 -6.52 -8.66
CA GLY A 305 11.40 -7.22 -7.54
C GLY A 305 12.40 -7.49 -6.41
N LEU A 306 13.66 -7.77 -6.73
CA LEU A 306 14.74 -7.93 -5.74
C LEU A 306 14.93 -6.66 -4.91
N GLY A 307 15.00 -5.50 -5.56
CA GLY A 307 15.07 -4.20 -4.88
C GLY A 307 13.83 -3.95 -4.00
N ASN A 308 12.63 -4.15 -4.55
CA ASN A 308 11.37 -3.95 -3.82
C ASN A 308 11.26 -4.88 -2.59
N ALA A 309 11.67 -6.14 -2.71
CA ALA A 309 11.65 -7.12 -1.62
C ALA A 309 12.61 -6.76 -0.46
N HIS A 310 13.71 -6.08 -0.76
CA HIS A 310 14.70 -5.65 0.24
C HIS A 310 14.46 -4.24 0.79
N MET A 311 13.50 -3.49 0.25
CA MET A 311 13.23 -2.10 0.60
C MET A 311 13.15 -1.89 2.12
N GLY A 312 12.43 -2.75 2.85
CA GLY A 312 12.31 -2.65 4.30
C GLY A 312 13.64 -2.82 5.04
N LEU A 313 14.49 -3.77 4.62
CA LEU A 313 15.80 -4.01 5.22
C LEU A 313 16.77 -2.85 4.94
N ILE A 314 16.71 -2.28 3.73
CA ILE A 314 17.46 -1.08 3.34
C ILE A 314 17.00 0.12 4.17
N ALA A 315 15.67 0.30 4.31
CA ALA A 315 15.08 1.38 5.08
C ALA A 315 15.50 1.36 6.56
N VAL A 316 15.79 0.20 7.16
CA VAL A 316 16.27 0.12 8.55
C VAL A 316 17.79 -0.07 8.68
N GLY A 317 18.54 -0.01 7.58
CA GLY A 317 20.00 -0.14 7.59
C GLY A 317 20.54 -1.55 7.90
N ARG A 318 19.71 -2.58 7.76
CA ARG A 318 20.12 -3.99 7.94
C ARG A 318 20.85 -4.55 6.71
N THR A 319 20.72 -3.88 5.56
CA THR A 319 21.50 -4.09 4.34
C THR A 319 21.65 -2.74 3.63
N SER A 320 22.58 -2.61 2.69
CA SER A 320 22.71 -1.42 1.85
C SER A 320 22.05 -1.62 0.49
N LEU A 321 21.65 -0.52 -0.15
CA LEU A 321 21.17 -0.54 -1.54
C LEU A 321 22.25 -1.08 -2.48
N GLY A 322 23.51 -0.72 -2.21
CA GLY A 322 24.68 -1.18 -2.95
C GLY A 322 24.80 -2.71 -2.98
N ALA A 323 24.68 -3.34 -1.82
CA ALA A 323 24.81 -4.79 -1.67
C ALA A 323 23.73 -5.59 -2.42
N VAL A 324 22.55 -5.00 -2.61
CA VAL A 324 21.40 -5.66 -3.27
C VAL A 324 21.37 -5.37 -4.77
N CYS A 325 21.66 -4.12 -5.18
CA CYS A 325 21.34 -3.66 -6.53
C CYS A 325 22.54 -3.38 -7.44
N LEU A 326 23.78 -3.38 -6.96
CA LEU A 326 24.95 -3.11 -7.81
C LEU A 326 25.52 -4.37 -8.48
N HIS A 327 24.62 -5.16 -9.08
CA HIS A 327 24.94 -6.41 -9.78
C HIS A 327 24.35 -6.43 -11.18
N GLY A 328 24.82 -7.34 -12.03
CA GLY A 328 24.35 -7.49 -13.39
C GLY A 328 24.75 -6.33 -14.31
N THR A 329 23.93 -6.10 -15.33
CA THR A 329 24.11 -5.04 -16.32
C THR A 329 23.69 -3.67 -15.77
N ARG A 330 24.01 -2.60 -16.50
CA ARG A 330 23.50 -1.25 -16.15
C ARG A 330 21.97 -1.20 -16.08
N GLU A 331 21.27 -1.87 -17.00
CA GLU A 331 19.80 -1.90 -17.01
C GLU A 331 19.27 -2.64 -15.76
N ASP A 332 19.91 -3.74 -15.36
CA ASP A 332 19.57 -4.49 -14.14
C ASP A 332 19.71 -3.63 -12.87
N ARG A 333 20.81 -2.86 -12.77
CA ARG A 333 21.03 -1.94 -11.66
C ARG A 333 19.94 -0.86 -11.60
N VAL A 334 19.59 -0.29 -12.74
CA VAL A 334 18.57 0.77 -12.82
C VAL A 334 17.24 0.27 -12.26
N VAL A 335 16.73 -0.86 -12.78
CA VAL A 335 15.42 -1.36 -12.37
C VAL A 335 15.42 -1.87 -10.93
N CYS A 336 16.54 -2.41 -10.42
CA CYS A 336 16.66 -2.79 -9.00
C CYS A 336 16.59 -1.57 -8.08
N ILE A 337 17.35 -0.52 -8.39
CA ILE A 337 17.34 0.74 -7.63
C ILE A 337 15.93 1.35 -7.64
N GLU A 338 15.28 1.41 -8.81
CA GLU A 338 13.90 1.88 -8.93
C GLU A 338 12.94 1.07 -8.05
N GLY A 339 13.06 -0.27 -8.06
CA GLY A 339 12.24 -1.15 -7.23
C GLY A 339 12.40 -0.93 -5.73
N ALA A 340 13.62 -0.67 -5.25
CA ALA A 340 13.87 -0.37 -3.85
C ALA A 340 13.37 1.03 -3.44
N ILE A 341 13.54 2.03 -4.31
CA ILE A 341 13.45 3.44 -3.93
C ILE A 341 12.07 4.04 -4.20
N GLU A 342 11.39 3.67 -5.28
CA GLU A 342 10.11 4.27 -5.65
C GLU A 342 9.05 4.13 -4.54
N ARG A 343 8.95 2.93 -3.95
CA ARG A 343 8.03 2.66 -2.85
C ARG A 343 8.50 3.34 -1.57
N MET A 344 9.80 3.34 -1.29
CA MET A 344 10.35 4.01 -0.11
C MET A 344 10.07 5.51 -0.16
N ALA A 345 10.33 6.17 -1.28
CA ALA A 345 10.16 7.61 -1.43
C ALA A 345 8.69 8.06 -1.39
N ARG A 346 7.74 7.17 -1.71
CA ARG A 346 6.32 7.44 -1.56
C ARG A 346 5.92 7.67 -0.10
N TYR A 347 6.48 6.91 0.82
CA TYR A 347 6.06 6.91 2.23
C TYR A 347 7.10 7.55 3.17
N HIS A 348 8.38 7.52 2.78
CA HIS A 348 9.54 7.95 3.57
C HIS A 348 10.57 8.62 2.66
N GLU A 349 10.21 9.77 2.07
CA GLU A 349 11.06 10.51 1.12
C GLU A 349 12.45 10.84 1.68
N ASP A 350 12.53 11.38 2.90
CA ASP A 350 13.82 11.68 3.55
C ASP A 350 14.70 10.44 3.71
N ARG A 351 14.08 9.29 4.01
CA ARG A 351 14.80 8.03 4.13
C ARG A 351 15.32 7.55 2.78
N ALA A 352 14.52 7.66 1.73
CA ALA A 352 14.94 7.34 0.37
C ALA A 352 16.12 8.21 -0.08
N LEU A 353 16.08 9.52 0.20
CA LEU A 353 17.18 10.45 -0.13
C LEU A 353 18.45 10.12 0.65
N THR A 354 18.32 9.73 1.92
CA THR A 354 19.45 9.26 2.75
C THR A 354 20.11 8.02 2.15
N VAL A 355 19.31 7.02 1.77
CA VAL A 355 19.80 5.79 1.11
C VAL A 355 20.47 6.12 -0.22
N CYS A 356 19.92 7.04 -1.01
CA CYS A 356 20.53 7.46 -2.27
C CYS A 356 21.89 8.15 -2.11
N ALA A 357 22.17 8.75 -0.94
CA ALA A 357 23.47 9.37 -0.67
C ALA A 357 24.60 8.34 -0.50
N GLU A 358 24.28 7.06 -0.29
CA GLU A 358 25.26 5.96 -0.18
C GLU A 358 25.85 5.54 -1.53
N LEU A 359 25.18 5.88 -2.64
CA LEU A 359 25.62 5.52 -3.99
C LEU A 359 26.50 6.61 -4.60
N ALA A 360 27.22 6.25 -5.68
CA ALA A 360 28.05 7.17 -6.45
C ALA A 360 27.55 7.31 -7.90
N ASP A 361 28.03 8.37 -8.57
CA ASP A 361 27.92 8.58 -10.01
C ASP A 361 26.52 8.36 -10.60
N ILE A 362 26.43 7.53 -11.63
CA ILE A 362 25.19 7.27 -12.37
C ILE A 362 24.16 6.53 -11.53
N ASP A 363 24.58 5.63 -10.64
CA ASP A 363 23.67 4.87 -9.79
C ASP A 363 23.01 5.79 -8.75
N ARG A 364 23.75 6.79 -8.24
CA ARG A 364 23.17 7.86 -7.40
C ARG A 364 22.16 8.71 -8.17
N GLN A 365 22.46 9.08 -9.42
CA GLN A 365 21.51 9.85 -10.25
C GLN A 365 20.23 9.06 -10.50
N THR A 366 20.34 7.77 -10.81
CA THR A 366 19.19 6.86 -10.95
C THR A 366 18.38 6.79 -9.66
N CYS A 367 19.04 6.65 -8.51
CA CYS A 367 18.37 6.60 -7.21
C CYS A 367 17.59 7.88 -6.91
N LEU A 368 18.21 9.04 -7.12
CA LEU A 368 17.56 10.34 -6.92
C LEU A 368 16.38 10.55 -7.88
N ALA A 369 16.51 10.08 -9.13
CA ALA A 369 15.42 10.10 -10.09
C ALA A 369 14.25 9.19 -9.65
N ALA A 370 14.54 7.97 -9.17
CA ALA A 370 13.54 7.06 -8.62
C ALA A 370 12.82 7.67 -7.39
N ALA A 371 13.57 8.34 -6.51
CA ALA A 371 13.01 9.01 -5.34
C ALA A 371 12.07 10.16 -5.73
N LYS A 372 12.46 10.96 -6.74
CA LYS A 372 11.62 12.03 -7.30
C LYS A 372 10.37 11.49 -7.98
N ASN A 373 10.50 10.45 -8.79
CA ASN A 373 9.40 9.87 -9.54
C ASN A 373 8.38 9.25 -8.59
N LYS A 374 8.83 8.61 -7.50
CA LYS A 374 8.01 7.82 -6.59
C LYS A 374 7.30 6.68 -7.35
N MET A 375 6.61 5.84 -6.59
CA MET A 375 5.87 4.71 -7.16
C MET A 375 4.70 5.19 -8.04
N TYR A 376 4.52 4.52 -9.18
CA TYR A 376 3.46 4.72 -10.16
C TYR A 376 3.50 6.05 -10.96
N SER A 377 4.68 6.66 -11.08
CA SER A 377 4.84 7.82 -11.95
C SER A 377 4.52 7.50 -13.41
N THR A 378 3.61 8.26 -14.02
CA THR A 378 3.30 8.17 -15.45
C THR A 378 4.31 8.91 -16.34
N THR A 379 5.29 9.61 -15.74
CA THR A 379 6.32 10.36 -16.49
C THR A 379 7.65 9.61 -16.57
N LYS A 380 7.78 8.47 -15.89
CA LYS A 380 8.97 7.61 -15.96
C LYS A 380 9.05 6.89 -17.32
N ASP A 381 10.26 6.72 -17.84
CA ASP A 381 10.49 5.82 -18.96
C ASP A 381 10.22 4.36 -18.56
N LEU A 382 9.23 3.75 -19.20
CA LEU A 382 8.88 2.35 -18.99
C LEU A 382 9.49 1.41 -20.03
N SER A 383 10.44 1.87 -20.83
CA SER A 383 11.06 1.05 -21.88
C SER A 383 11.67 -0.24 -21.32
N LEU A 384 12.35 -0.20 -20.18
CA LEU A 384 12.90 -1.41 -19.53
C LEU A 384 11.84 -2.36 -18.99
N TYR A 385 10.62 -1.87 -18.80
CA TYR A 385 9.51 -2.60 -18.17
C TYR A 385 8.60 -3.27 -19.19
N LEU A 386 8.48 -2.67 -20.37
CA LEU A 386 7.57 -3.05 -21.45
C LEU A 386 8.27 -3.70 -22.65
N ARG A 387 9.62 -3.69 -22.70
CA ARG A 387 10.38 -4.43 -23.73
C ARG A 387 10.09 -5.93 -23.60
N PRO A 388 9.67 -6.65 -24.66
CA PRO A 388 9.41 -8.09 -24.62
C PRO A 388 10.60 -8.87 -24.02
#